data_AF-A0AAT9GPV7-F1
#
_entry.id   AF-A0AAT9GPV7-F1
#
_cell.length_a   1.000
_cell.length_b   1.000
_cell.length_c   1.000
_cell.angle_alpha   90.00
_cell.angle_beta   90.00
_cell.angle_gamma   90.00
#
_symmetry.space_group_name_H-M   'P 1'
#
loop_
_entity.id
_entity.type
_entity.pdbx_description
1 polymer ?
#
loop_
_entity_poly.entity_id
_entity_poly.type
_entity_poly.pdbx_seq_one_letter_code
_entity_poly.pdbx_strand_id
1 'polypeptide(L)' 'MLISAELTIKIIFTVISLVTGFYGVVNLIFYKLSLPGFEGKWVIHMSATLLAVSVALIILAYTFI' A
#
# COMPACT_ATOMS: atom_id res chain seq x y z
N MET A 1 26.86 3.71 -5.27
CA MET A 1 26.38 3.62 -3.87
C MET A 1 25.24 2.62 -3.85
N LEU A 2 25.50 1.38 -3.42
CA LEU A 2 24.44 0.42 -3.15
C LEU A 2 23.63 0.97 -1.97
N ILE A 3 22.33 1.16 -2.17
CA ILE A 3 21.40 1.52 -1.10
C ILE A 3 21.55 0.48 0.01
N SER A 4 21.76 0.90 1.26
CA SER A 4 21.88 -0.05 2.37
C SER A 4 20.57 -0.81 2.54
N ALA A 5 20.64 -2.11 2.88
CA ALA A 5 19.45 -2.93 3.09
C ALA A 5 18.48 -2.30 4.12
N GLU A 6 19.02 -1.60 5.12
CA GLU A 6 18.25 -0.82 6.08
C GLU A 6 17.44 0.30 5.42
N LEU A 7 18.05 1.09 4.53
CA LEU A 7 17.38 2.17 3.82
C LEU A 7 16.29 1.61 2.89
N THR A 8 16.56 0.48 2.22
CA THR A 8 15.57 -0.22 1.40
C THR A 8 14.36 -0.61 2.24
N ILE A 9 14.54 -1.32 3.36
CA ILE A 9 13.44 -1.76 4.24
C ILE A 9 12.62 -0.57 4.75
N LYS A 10 13.27 0.55 5.12
CA LYS A 10 12.58 1.78 5.54
C LYS A 10 11.68 2.35 4.44
N ILE A 11 12.15 2.37 3.19
CA ILE A 11 11.34 2.81 2.05
C ILE A 11 10.14 1.89 1.87
N ILE A 12 10.34 0.57 1.96
CA ILE A 12 9.27 -0.42 1.84
C ILE A 12 8.15 -0.17 2.86
N PHE A 13 8.50 -0.12 4.15
CA PHE A 13 7.52 0.09 5.22
C PHE A 13 6.86 1.47 5.12
N THR A 14 7.57 2.49 4.66
CA THR A 14 7.00 3.83 4.46
C THR A 14 5.94 3.81 3.35
N VAL A 15 6.21 3.13 2.23
CA VAL A 15 5.26 3.01 1.11
C VAL A 15 4.02 2.23 1.54
N ILE A 16 4.19 1.09 2.22
CA ILE A 16 3.05 0.31 2.76
C ILE A 16 2.21 1.19 3.69
N SER A 17 2.86 1.89 4.64
CA SER A 17 2.16 2.74 5.61
C SER A 17 1.36 3.87 4.95
N LEU A 18 1.90 4.51 3.90
CA LEU A 18 1.20 5.54 3.14
C LEU A 18 -0.03 5.00 2.42
N VAL A 19 0.10 3.84 1.74
CA VAL A 19 -1.00 3.20 1.04
C VAL A 19 -2.10 2.80 2.02
N THR A 20 -1.74 2.08 3.10
CA THR A 20 -2.71 1.64 4.11
C THR A 20 -3.37 2.83 4.81
N GLY A 21 -2.61 3.88 5.14
CA GLY A 21 -3.13 5.11 5.74
C GLY A 21 -4.13 5.83 4.83
N PHE A 22 -3.79 6.00 3.55
CA PHE A 22 -4.68 6.61 2.57
C PHE A 22 -6.01 5.85 2.47
N TYR A 23 -5.96 4.53 2.23
CA TYR A 23 -7.19 3.73 2.13
C TYR A 23 -7.97 3.68 3.45
N GLY A 24 -7.28 3.69 4.61
CA GLY A 24 -7.93 3.77 5.92
C GLY A 24 -8.68 5.08 6.13
N VAL A 25 -8.10 6.22 5.74
CA VAL A 25 -8.74 7.54 5.80
C VAL A 25 -9.94 7.60 4.86
N VAL A 26 -9.80 7.11 3.63
CA VAL A 26 -10.90 7.06 2.67
C VAL A 26 -12.04 6.19 3.22
N ASN A 27 -11.74 5.03 3.80
CA ASN A 27 -12.75 4.17 4.44
C ASN A 27 -13.47 4.89 5.58
N LEU A 28 -12.75 5.59 6.45
CA LEU A 28 -13.33 6.39 7.53
C LEU A 28 -14.28 7.47 7.00
N ILE A 29 -13.89 8.18 5.93
CA ILE A 29 -14.71 9.24 5.33
C ILE A 29 -16.00 8.66 4.75
N PHE A 30 -15.90 7.59 3.95
CA PHE A 30 -17.07 7.00 3.29
C PHE A 30 -18.00 6.30 4.27
N TYR A 31 -17.46 5.63 5.29
CA TYR A 31 -18.25 5.06 6.38
C TYR A 31 -18.97 6.16 7.17
N LYS A 32 -18.25 7.22 7.56
CA LYS A 32 -18.82 8.35 8.32
C LYS A 32 -19.88 9.13 7.53
N LEU A 33 -19.75 9.21 6.20
CA LEU A 33 -20.68 9.91 5.32
C LEU A 33 -21.75 8.98 4.71
N SER A 34 -21.74 7.69 5.04
CA SER A 34 -22.67 6.65 4.52
C SER A 34 -22.83 6.71 3.00
N LEU A 35 -21.73 6.95 2.28
CA LEU A 35 -21.76 7.16 0.84
C LEU A 35 -21.95 5.82 0.09
N PRO A 36 -22.97 5.71 -0.78
CA PRO A 36 -23.20 4.49 -1.54
C PRO A 36 -22.07 4.26 -2.56
N GLY A 37 -21.68 2.99 -2.75
CA GLY A 37 -20.68 2.57 -3.74
C GLY A 37 -19.27 2.34 -3.19
N PHE A 38 -19.06 2.50 -1.89
CA PHE A 38 -17.75 2.31 -1.26
C PHE A 38 -17.37 0.85 -1.03
N GLU A 39 -18.29 0.05 -0.49
CA GLU A 39 -17.94 -1.18 0.24
C GLU A 39 -17.33 -2.28 -0.64
N GLY A 40 -17.80 -2.46 -1.88
CA GLY A 40 -17.32 -3.55 -2.74
C GLY A 40 -16.13 -3.19 -3.61
N LYS A 41 -16.22 -2.08 -4.35
CA LYS A 41 -15.23 -1.74 -5.39
C LYS A 41 -13.92 -1.21 -4.81
N TRP A 42 -13.98 -0.41 -3.75
CA TRP A 42 -12.77 0.17 -3.15
C TRP A 42 -11.92 -0.85 -2.40
N VAL A 43 -12.54 -1.83 -1.74
CA VAL A 43 -11.82 -2.95 -1.10
C VAL A 43 -11.05 -3.76 -2.13
N ILE A 44 -11.64 -3.99 -3.32
CA ILE A 44 -10.96 -4.66 -4.43
C ILE A 44 -9.77 -3.83 -4.94
N HIS A 45 -9.95 -2.52 -5.15
CA HIS A 45 -8.87 -1.62 -5.57
C HIS A 45 -7.73 -1.54 -4.54
N MET A 46 -8.05 -1.48 -3.25
CA MET A 46 -7.09 -1.52 -2.15
C MET A 46 -6.28 -2.83 -2.16
N SER A 47 -6.98 -3.95 -2.27
CA SER A 47 -6.36 -5.28 -2.28
C SER A 47 -5.45 -5.45 -3.49
N ALA A 48 -5.89 -5.03 -4.68
CA ALA A 48 -5.09 -5.06 -5.89
C ALA A 48 -3.85 -4.14 -5.80
N THR A 49 -4.00 -2.95 -5.21
CA THR A 49 -2.88 -2.01 -5.02
C THR A 49 -1.85 -2.58 -4.04
N LEU A 50 -2.30 -3.12 -2.91
CA LEU A 50 -1.42 -3.76 -1.94
C LEU A 50 -0.70 -4.97 -2.55
N LEU A 51 -1.41 -5.80 -3.31
CA LEU A 51 -0.82 -6.94 -4.02
C LEU A 51 0.24 -6.50 -5.04
N ALA A 52 -0.05 -5.47 -5.83
CA ALA A 52 0.90 -4.91 -6.80
C ALA A 52 2.16 -4.33 -6.12
N VAL A 53 1.96 -3.61 -5.00
CA VAL A 53 3.07 -3.11 -4.17
C VAL A 53 3.88 -4.29 -3.62
N SER A 54 3.25 -5.31 -3.04
CA SER A 54 3.95 -6.51 -2.54
C SER A 54 4.77 -7.22 -3.63
N VAL A 55 4.24 -7.37 -4.85
CA VAL A 55 4.98 -7.97 -5.97
C VAL A 55 6.17 -7.11 -6.38
N ALA A 56 5.99 -5.79 -6.53
CA ALA A 56 7.08 -4.87 -6.86
C ALA A 56 8.19 -4.91 -5.81
N LEU A 57 7.82 -5.01 -4.52
CA LEU A 57 8.76 -5.13 -3.41
C LEU A 57 9.55 -6.44 -3.43
N ILE A 58 8.92 -7.57 -3.78
CA ILE A 58 9.60 -8.85 -3.94
C ILE A 58 10.63 -8.76 -5.08
N ILE A 59 10.23 -8.17 -6.22
CA ILE A 59 11.14 -7.98 -7.37
C ILE A 59 12.34 -7.11 -6.96
N LEU A 60 12.10 -6.01 -6.25
CA LEU A 60 13.16 -5.14 -5.74
C LEU A 60 14.06 -5.88 -4.74
N ALA A 61 13.50 -6.71 -3.85
CA ALA A 61 14.30 -7.50 -2.94
C ALA A 61 15.24 -8.46 -3.68
N TYR A 62 14.78 -9.16 -4.72
CA TYR A 62 15.60 -10.10 -5.49
C TYR A 62 16.58 -9.46 -6.50
N THR A 63 16.39 -8.18 -6.84
CA THR A 63 17.30 -7.47 -7.77
C THR A 63 18.39 -6.68 -7.06
N PHE A 64 18.19 -6.33 -5.78
CA PHE A 64 19.13 -5.52 -5.00
C PHE A 64 19.78 -6.26 -3.81
N ILE A 65 19.32 -7.48 -3.48
CA ILE A 65 19.98 -8.44 -2.56
C ILE A 65 20.65 -9.51 -3.40
#